data_AF-A0A9P7DQG7-F1
#
_entry.id   AF-A0A9P7DQG7-F1
#
_cell.length_a   1.000
_cell.length_b   1.000
_cell.length_c   1.000
_cell.angle_alpha   90.00
_cell.angle_beta   90.00
_cell.angle_gamma   90.00
#
_symmetry.space_group_name_H-M   'P 1'
#
loop_
_entity.id
_entity.type
_entity.pdbx_description
1 polymer ?
#
loop_
_entity_poly.entity_id
_entity_poly.type
_entity_poly.pdbx_seq_one_letter_code
_entity_poly.pdbx_strand_id
1 'polypeptide(L)'
;MLRRWLARPDSLPVIQECRDIFDRVYAPKSVENSSQERRTAILRATLKFEGVIYSRASTHLGNSQILFYPRGDRTLTPVPASIKYIYGTLTGELLFAAQRHLPLDRHDCTIDPFSIYPDFPAKMYSTELESRLENVKVTWVVSHFARWTVSDRHAVILSLSRD
;
A
#
# COMPACT_ATOMS: atom_id res chain seq x y z
N MET A 1 -14.74 -2.62 13.58
CA MET A 1 -15.51 -3.81 14.00
C MET A 1 -15.43 -4.04 15.51
N LEU A 2 -14.24 -4.05 16.14
CA LEU A 2 -14.09 -4.27 17.59
C LEU A 2 -14.81 -3.24 18.49
N ARG A 3 -14.65 -1.92 18.23
CA ARG A 3 -15.32 -0.86 19.02
C ARG A 3 -16.86 -0.97 19.05
N ARG A 4 -17.48 -1.44 17.96
CA ARG A 4 -18.93 -1.63 17.88
C ARG A 4 -19.40 -2.90 18.61
N TRP A 5 -18.50 -3.87 18.78
CA TRP A 5 -18.76 -5.09 19.56
C TRP A 5 -18.59 -4.83 21.06
N LEU A 6 -17.59 -4.02 21.44
CA LEU A 6 -17.35 -3.55 22.82
C LEU A 6 -18.40 -2.54 23.33
N ALA A 7 -19.21 -1.96 22.45
CA ALA A 7 -20.23 -0.95 22.80
C ALA A 7 -21.64 -1.55 23.01
N ARG A 8 -21.77 -2.87 23.12
CA ARG A 8 -23.06 -3.53 23.37
C ARG A 8 -23.47 -3.37 24.85
N PRO A 9 -24.73 -3.00 25.14
CA PRO A 9 -25.20 -2.82 26.51
C PRO A 9 -25.18 -4.11 27.35
N ASP A 10 -25.23 -5.29 26.70
CA ASP A 10 -25.27 -6.60 27.37
C ASP A 10 -23.88 -7.26 27.54
N SER A 11 -22.79 -6.50 27.49
CA SER A 11 -21.44 -7.06 27.61
C SER A 11 -21.05 -7.38 29.06
N LEU A 12 -20.40 -8.52 29.29
CA LEU A 12 -19.86 -8.90 30.59
C LEU A 12 -18.93 -7.81 31.19
N PRO A 13 -18.86 -7.66 32.53
CA PRO A 13 -18.07 -6.60 33.19
C PRO A 13 -16.60 -6.52 32.73
N VAL A 14 -15.97 -7.67 32.50
CA VAL A 14 -14.56 -7.74 32.05
C VAL A 14 -14.35 -7.12 30.65
N ILE A 15 -15.38 -7.12 29.81
CA ILE A 15 -15.35 -6.54 28.47
C ILE A 15 -15.47 -5.01 28.55
N GLN A 16 -16.19 -4.48 29.55
CA GLN A 16 -16.27 -3.05 29.81
C GLN A 16 -14.93 -2.51 30.33
N GLU A 17 -14.24 -3.23 31.22
CA GLU A 17 -12.89 -2.84 31.67
C GLU A 17 -11.89 -2.79 30.52
N CYS A 18 -11.93 -3.77 29.62
CA CYS A 18 -11.09 -3.78 28.41
C CYS A 18 -11.39 -2.59 27.49
N ARG A 19 -12.66 -2.17 27.40
CA ARG A 19 -13.05 -0.95 26.67
C ARG A 19 -12.48 0.29 27.34
N ASP A 20 -12.57 0.42 28.66
CA ASP A 20 -12.07 1.60 29.38
C ASP A 20 -10.55 1.73 29.26
N ILE A 21 -9.81 0.62 29.30
CA ILE A 21 -8.37 0.60 29.04
C ILE A 21 -8.11 1.02 27.59
N PHE A 22 -8.86 0.49 26.63
CA PHE A 22 -8.69 0.83 25.22
C PHE A 22 -9.00 2.31 24.94
N ASP A 23 -10.09 2.83 25.49
CA ASP A 23 -10.46 4.23 25.36
C ASP A 23 -9.43 5.12 26.08
N ARG A 24 -8.87 4.72 27.22
CA ARG A 24 -7.80 5.49 27.88
C ARG A 24 -6.49 5.56 27.07
N VAL A 25 -6.08 4.44 26.46
CA VAL A 25 -4.81 4.35 25.71
C VAL A 25 -4.93 4.98 24.32
N TYR A 26 -6.10 4.84 23.69
CA TYR A 26 -6.30 5.20 22.29
C TYR A 26 -7.33 6.31 22.08
N ALA A 27 -7.86 6.94 23.14
CA ALA A 27 -8.64 8.17 22.98
C ALA A 27 -7.74 9.27 22.42
N PRO A 28 -8.25 10.07 21.47
CA PRO A 28 -7.56 11.28 21.07
C PRO A 28 -7.46 12.19 22.29
N LYS A 29 -6.24 12.55 22.71
CA LYS A 29 -6.05 13.62 23.68
C LYS A 29 -6.72 14.87 23.11
N SER A 30 -7.68 15.44 23.85
CA SER A 30 -8.26 16.73 23.53
C SER A 30 -7.13 17.76 23.54
N VAL A 31 -6.79 18.26 22.36
CA VAL A 31 -5.80 19.33 22.22
C VAL A 31 -6.58 20.64 22.29
N GLU A 32 -6.36 21.36 23.38
CA GLU A 32 -6.67 22.78 23.49
C GLU A 32 -5.98 23.54 22.34
N ASN A 33 -6.78 24.35 21.65
CA ASN A 33 -6.46 25.48 20.79
C ASN A 33 -5.00 25.64 20.33
N SER A 34 -4.72 25.12 19.13
CA SER A 34 -3.91 25.84 18.14
C SER A 34 -4.54 25.62 16.77
N SER A 35 -4.85 26.72 16.10
CA SER A 35 -5.47 26.80 14.78
C SER A 35 -4.51 26.33 13.69
N GLN A 36 -4.28 25.03 13.63
CA GLN A 36 -3.82 24.33 12.43
C GLN A 36 -4.97 23.45 11.97
N GLU A 37 -5.56 23.81 10.83
CA GLU A 37 -6.60 23.05 10.15
C GLU A 37 -6.23 21.56 10.14
N ARG A 38 -6.91 20.78 10.97
CA ARG A 38 -6.76 19.32 11.01
C ARG A 38 -7.26 18.77 9.67
N ARG A 39 -6.35 18.62 8.71
CA ARG A 39 -6.59 17.93 7.44
C ARG A 39 -6.93 16.47 7.75
N THR A 40 -8.22 16.19 7.81
CA THR A 40 -8.72 14.85 8.14
C THR A 40 -8.70 14.02 6.86
N ALA A 41 -7.63 13.25 6.64
CA ALA A 41 -7.59 12.26 5.57
C ALA A 41 -8.29 10.98 6.04
N ILE A 42 -9.22 10.45 5.23
CA ILE A 42 -9.93 9.21 5.56
C ILE A 42 -9.04 8.04 5.15
N LEU A 43 -8.37 7.41 6.13
CA LEU A 43 -7.58 6.20 5.93
C LEU A 43 -8.47 4.98 5.72
N ARG A 44 -8.13 4.14 4.74
CA ARG A 44 -8.87 2.93 4.38
C ARG A 44 -7.97 1.70 4.44
N ALA A 45 -8.54 0.56 4.84
CA ALA A 45 -7.83 -0.71 4.80
C ALA A 45 -7.78 -1.31 3.40
N THR A 46 -8.87 -1.15 2.66
CA THR A 46 -9.07 -1.66 1.30
C THR A 46 -9.81 -0.62 0.46
N LEU A 47 -9.69 -0.74 -0.87
CA LEU A 47 -10.40 0.06 -1.85
C LEU A 47 -10.84 -0.84 -3.01
N LYS A 48 -12.12 -0.80 -3.36
CA LYS A 48 -12.59 -1.33 -4.63
C LYS A 48 -12.71 -0.17 -5.63
N PHE A 49 -12.00 -0.26 -6.74
CA PHE A 49 -12.02 0.73 -7.80
C PHE A 49 -12.10 0.01 -9.14
N GLU A 50 -13.10 0.33 -9.96
CA GLU A 50 -13.34 -0.31 -11.26
C GLU A 50 -13.34 -1.85 -11.21
N GLY A 51 -13.95 -2.42 -10.17
CA GLY A 51 -14.01 -3.87 -9.98
C GLY A 51 -12.75 -4.50 -9.38
N VAL A 52 -11.62 -3.78 -9.37
CA VAL A 52 -10.34 -4.23 -8.81
C VAL A 52 -10.26 -3.91 -7.32
N ILE A 53 -9.75 -4.85 -6.52
CA ILE A 53 -9.57 -4.68 -5.07
C ILE A 53 -8.10 -4.37 -4.77
N TYR A 54 -7.88 -3.22 -4.17
CA TYR A 54 -6.60 -2.78 -3.62
C TYR A 54 -6.62 -2.87 -2.10
N SER A 55 -5.50 -3.24 -1.52
CA SER A 55 -5.34 -3.37 -0.07
C SER A 55 -4.01 -2.78 0.38
N ARG A 56 -3.92 -2.34 1.63
CA ARG A 56 -2.62 -2.08 2.26
C ARG A 56 -1.86 -3.39 2.41
N ALA A 57 -0.53 -3.32 2.37
CA ALA A 57 0.34 -4.48 2.56
C ALA A 57 0.11 -5.19 3.90
N SER A 58 -0.23 -4.43 4.96
CA SER A 58 -0.57 -4.99 6.28
C SER A 58 -1.94 -5.67 6.34
N THR A 59 -2.77 -5.55 5.30
CA THR A 59 -4.11 -6.15 5.24
C THR A 59 -4.12 -7.33 4.28
N HIS A 60 -3.55 -7.18 3.09
CA HIS A 60 -3.41 -8.27 2.13
C HIS A 60 -2.25 -7.98 1.17
N LEU A 61 -1.19 -8.78 1.25
CA LEU A 61 0.05 -8.51 0.53
C LEU A 61 -0.15 -8.54 -1.00
N GLY A 62 -0.85 -9.53 -1.55
CA GLY A 62 -1.07 -9.65 -3.01
C GLY A 62 -1.72 -8.41 -3.61
N ASN A 63 -2.92 -8.07 -3.13
CA ASN A 63 -3.66 -6.87 -3.52
C ASN A 63 -2.97 -5.52 -3.21
N SER A 64 -1.82 -5.53 -2.53
CA SER A 64 -1.01 -4.32 -2.28
C SER A 64 0.13 -4.12 -3.29
N GLN A 65 0.47 -5.15 -4.06
CA GLN A 65 1.54 -5.10 -5.06
C GLN A 65 1.00 -4.53 -6.37
N ILE A 66 1.45 -3.34 -6.77
CA ILE A 66 0.95 -2.62 -7.94
C ILE A 66 2.08 -2.14 -8.86
N LEU A 67 1.83 -2.16 -10.17
CA LEU A 67 2.60 -1.42 -11.17
C LEU A 67 1.86 -0.11 -11.46
N PHE A 68 2.57 1.01 -11.49
CA PHE A 68 1.95 2.31 -11.80
C PHE A 68 2.86 3.18 -12.65
N TYR A 69 2.27 4.10 -13.41
CA TYR A 69 2.99 5.13 -14.15
C TYR A 69 3.49 6.23 -13.22
N PRO A 70 4.80 6.47 -13.09
CA PRO A 70 5.33 7.53 -12.24
C PRO A 70 4.74 8.89 -12.61
N ARG A 71 4.21 9.61 -11.62
CA ARG A 71 3.53 10.92 -11.82
C ARG A 71 2.36 10.86 -12.81
N GLY A 72 1.84 9.68 -13.13
CA GLY A 72 0.80 9.46 -14.14
C GLY A 72 1.28 9.58 -15.59
N ASP A 73 2.59 9.65 -15.83
CA ASP A 73 3.15 9.77 -17.18
C ASP A 73 3.19 8.42 -17.89
N ARG A 74 2.28 8.23 -18.85
CA ARG A 74 2.15 7.00 -19.64
C ARG A 74 3.28 6.77 -20.65
N THR A 75 4.16 7.76 -20.86
CA THR A 75 5.36 7.59 -21.70
C THR A 75 6.50 6.89 -20.94
N LEU A 76 6.42 6.83 -19.61
CA LEU A 76 7.40 6.15 -18.77
C LEU A 76 7.04 4.69 -18.55
N THR A 77 8.04 3.85 -18.29
CA THR A 77 7.82 2.46 -17.89
C THR A 77 7.13 2.40 -16.51
N PRO A 78 6.07 1.59 -16.35
CA PRO A 78 5.47 1.35 -15.05
C PRO A 78 6.48 0.83 -14.04
N VAL A 79 6.35 1.25 -12.79
CA VAL A 79 7.26 0.89 -11.71
C VAL A 79 6.53 0.11 -10.62
N PRO A 80 7.15 -0.94 -10.05
CA PRO A 80 6.52 -1.75 -9.02
C PRO A 80 6.57 -1.05 -7.66
N ALA A 81 5.48 -1.13 -6.92
CA ALA A 81 5.38 -0.64 -5.55
C ALA A 81 4.43 -1.46 -4.68
N SER A 82 4.58 -1.28 -3.36
CA SER A 82 3.76 -1.88 -2.33
C SER A 82 2.95 -0.79 -1.61
N ILE A 83 1.62 -0.89 -1.66
CA ILE A 83 0.70 0.06 -1.02
C ILE A 83 0.85 -0.04 0.51
N LYS A 84 1.26 1.04 1.17
CA LYS A 84 1.32 1.12 2.64
C LYS A 84 0.06 1.73 3.23
N TYR A 85 -0.45 2.78 2.60
CA TYR A 85 -1.65 3.48 3.05
C TYR A 85 -2.58 3.75 1.86
N ILE A 86 -3.87 3.72 2.13
CA ILE A 86 -4.92 4.10 1.18
C ILE A 86 -5.70 5.22 1.85
N TYR A 87 -5.87 6.35 1.17
CA TYR A 87 -6.59 7.48 1.75
C TYR A 87 -7.29 8.32 0.68
N GLY A 88 -8.34 9.02 1.11
CA GLY A 88 -9.00 10.05 0.32
C GLY A 88 -8.53 11.43 0.72
N THR A 89 -8.33 12.32 -0.26
CA THR A 89 -8.13 13.76 -0.03
C THR A 89 -9.46 14.45 0.25
N LEU A 90 -9.40 15.69 0.73
CA LEU A 90 -10.58 16.55 0.88
C LEU A 90 -11.25 16.88 -0.46
N THR A 91 -10.50 16.82 -1.56
CA THR A 91 -11.00 16.99 -2.93
C THR A 91 -11.70 15.75 -3.48
N GLY A 92 -11.75 14.64 -2.72
CA GLY A 92 -12.35 13.38 -3.13
C GLY A 92 -11.42 12.49 -3.96
N GLU A 93 -10.17 12.88 -4.17
CA GLU A 93 -9.19 12.05 -4.86
C GLU A 93 -8.79 10.86 -4.00
N LEU A 94 -8.74 9.69 -4.62
CA LEU A 94 -8.25 8.48 -3.98
C LEU A 94 -6.76 8.32 -4.28
N LEU A 95 -5.99 8.14 -3.22
CA LEU A 95 -4.53 8.05 -3.26
C LEU A 95 -4.04 6.81 -2.52
N PHE A 96 -2.92 6.31 -2.99
CA PHE A 96 -2.06 5.37 -2.29
C PHE A 96 -0.79 6.09 -1.85
N ALA A 97 -0.35 5.86 -0.62
CA ALA A 97 1.05 6.05 -0.28
C ALA A 97 1.75 4.69 -0.43
N ALA A 98 2.62 4.58 -1.43
CA ALA A 98 3.27 3.34 -1.80
C ALA A 98 4.80 3.46 -1.69
N GLN A 99 5.47 2.36 -1.37
CA GLN A 99 6.93 2.27 -1.43
C GLN A 99 7.33 1.49 -2.67
N ARG A 100 8.22 2.05 -3.49
CA ARG A 100 8.70 1.41 -4.71
C ARG A 100 9.63 0.25 -4.37
N HIS A 101 9.62 -0.80 -5.19
CA HIS A 101 10.71 -1.78 -5.16
C HIS A 101 11.95 -1.15 -5.79
N LEU A 102 13.10 -1.37 -5.17
CA LEU A 102 14.36 -0.87 -5.69
C LEU A 102 14.78 -1.68 -6.94
N PRO A 103 15.34 -1.02 -7.96
CA PRO A 103 15.95 -1.74 -9.08
C PRO A 103 17.10 -2.62 -8.57
N LEU A 104 17.56 -3.55 -9.41
CA LEU A 104 18.80 -4.28 -9.13
C LEU A 104 19.94 -3.29 -8.84
N ASP A 105 20.73 -3.60 -7.81
CA ASP A 105 21.92 -2.84 -7.49
C ASP A 105 22.92 -3.00 -8.64
N ARG A 106 23.33 -1.87 -9.21
CA ARG A 106 24.29 -1.83 -10.32
C ARG A 106 25.67 -2.33 -9.88
N HIS A 107 25.95 -2.32 -8.59
CA HIS A 107 27.21 -2.77 -8.01
C HIS A 107 27.28 -4.30 -7.82
N ASP A 108 26.14 -5.01 -7.85
CA ASP A 108 26.07 -6.44 -7.54
C ASP A 108 26.34 -7.34 -8.77
N CYS A 109 26.76 -6.76 -9.91
CA CYS A 109 27.00 -7.42 -11.21
C CYS A 109 25.91 -8.40 -11.68
N THR A 110 24.72 -8.33 -11.06
CA THR A 110 23.63 -9.27 -11.29
C THR A 110 22.86 -8.82 -12.51
N ILE A 111 22.78 -9.70 -13.50
CA ILE A 111 22.07 -9.45 -14.75
C ILE A 111 20.65 -9.99 -14.59
N ASP A 112 19.67 -9.23 -15.05
CA ASP A 112 18.29 -9.71 -15.14
C ASP A 112 18.18 -10.79 -16.23
N PRO A 113 17.93 -12.07 -15.88
CA PRO A 113 17.86 -13.15 -16.85
C PRO A 113 16.64 -13.05 -17.77
N PHE A 114 15.62 -12.26 -17.42
CA PHE A 114 14.43 -12.08 -18.24
C PHE A 114 14.61 -11.01 -19.32
N SER A 115 15.69 -10.23 -19.25
CA SER A 115 15.99 -9.18 -20.25
C SER A 115 16.16 -9.71 -21.68
N ILE A 116 16.47 -11.00 -21.85
CA ILE A 116 16.59 -11.67 -23.16
C ILE A 116 15.24 -12.11 -23.73
N TYR A 117 14.17 -12.06 -22.94
CA TYR A 117 12.81 -12.46 -23.32
C TYR A 117 11.87 -11.25 -23.28
N PRO A 118 11.89 -10.36 -24.29
CA PRO A 118 11.12 -9.12 -24.28
C PRO A 118 9.61 -9.34 -24.18
N ASP A 119 9.12 -10.48 -24.69
CA ASP A 119 7.70 -10.85 -24.65
C ASP A 119 7.28 -11.49 -23.32
N PHE A 120 8.22 -11.74 -22.41
CA PHE A 120 7.93 -12.30 -21.09
C PHE A 120 7.93 -11.18 -20.05
N PRO A 121 6.79 -10.86 -19.40
CA PRO A 121 6.65 -9.64 -18.58
C PRO A 121 7.28 -9.76 -17.18
N ALA A 122 8.23 -10.69 -17.00
CA ALA A 122 8.98 -10.83 -15.76
C ALA A 122 10.22 -9.95 -15.79
N LYS A 123 10.56 -9.40 -14.63
CA LYS A 123 11.76 -8.59 -14.46
C LYS A 123 12.31 -8.77 -13.06
N MET A 124 13.63 -8.73 -12.92
CA MET A 124 14.29 -8.87 -11.63
C MET A 124 14.50 -7.51 -10.95
N TYR A 125 14.28 -7.49 -9.64
CA TYR A 125 14.37 -6.34 -8.74
C TYR A 125 15.10 -6.72 -7.45
N SER A 126 15.49 -5.71 -6.68
CA SER A 126 15.89 -5.92 -5.29
C SER A 126 14.68 -6.34 -4.44
N THR A 127 14.91 -7.11 -3.38
CA THR A 127 13.91 -7.39 -2.33
C THR A 127 13.58 -6.15 -1.49
N GLU A 128 14.46 -5.15 -1.51
CA GLU A 128 14.35 -3.92 -0.74
C GLU A 128 13.34 -2.94 -1.36
N LEU A 129 12.72 -2.16 -0.48
CA LEU A 129 11.80 -1.08 -0.85
C LEU A 129 12.45 0.28 -0.61
N GLU A 130 12.13 1.24 -1.47
CA GLU A 130 12.49 2.64 -1.25
C GLU A 130 11.95 3.12 0.10
N SER A 131 12.78 3.82 0.88
CA SER A 131 12.42 4.31 2.20
C SER A 131 11.27 5.32 2.14
N ARG A 132 11.24 6.13 1.08
CA ARG A 132 10.28 7.19 0.87
C ARG A 132 8.94 6.65 0.35
N LEU A 133 7.86 7.20 0.90
CA LEU A 133 6.52 7.00 0.36
C LEU A 133 6.27 7.92 -0.82
N GLU A 134 5.72 7.37 -1.90
CA GLU A 134 5.23 8.09 -3.06
C GLU A 134 3.70 8.12 -3.06
N ASN A 135 3.13 9.28 -3.35
CA ASN A 135 1.69 9.44 -3.55
C ASN A 135 1.31 9.04 -4.97
N VAL A 136 0.51 7.98 -5.09
CA VAL A 136 0.09 7.40 -6.36
C VAL A 136 -1.43 7.54 -6.47
N LYS A 137 -1.92 8.20 -7.53
CA LYS A 137 -3.36 8.19 -7.82
C LYS A 137 -3.78 6.80 -8.25
N VAL A 138 -4.98 6.38 -7.84
CA VAL A 138 -5.51 5.06 -8.23
C VAL A 138 -5.56 4.91 -9.75
N THR A 139 -5.85 6.00 -10.47
CA THR A 139 -5.89 6.05 -11.94
C THR A 139 -4.53 5.94 -12.62
N TRP A 140 -3.43 5.98 -11.87
CA TRP A 140 -2.07 5.76 -12.39
C TRP A 140 -1.66 4.30 -12.34
N VAL A 141 -2.40 3.45 -11.61
CA VAL A 141 -2.13 2.03 -11.49
C VAL A 141 -2.50 1.33 -12.79
N VAL A 142 -1.58 0.49 -13.27
CA VAL A 142 -1.72 -0.29 -14.49
C VAL A 142 -2.28 -1.68 -14.17
N SER A 143 -1.66 -2.35 -13.20
CA SER A 143 -1.98 -3.72 -12.85
C SER A 143 -1.46 -4.06 -11.46
N HIS A 144 -1.94 -5.18 -10.92
CA HIS A 144 -1.23 -5.89 -9.86
C HIS A 144 -0.05 -6.67 -10.44
N PHE A 145 0.90 -7.05 -9.57
CA PHE A 145 1.96 -7.96 -9.95
C PHE A 145 2.11 -9.11 -8.95
N ALA A 146 2.63 -10.24 -9.42
CA ALA A 146 3.11 -11.32 -8.58
C ALA A 146 4.59 -11.11 -8.26
N ARG A 147 5.00 -11.45 -7.03
CA ARG A 147 6.39 -11.35 -6.57
C ARG A 147 6.89 -12.69 -6.10
N TRP A 148 8.03 -13.13 -6.60
CA TRP A 148 8.75 -14.30 -6.12
C TRP A 148 10.14 -13.90 -5.62
N THR A 149 10.39 -14.10 -4.33
CA THR A 149 11.72 -13.89 -3.73
C THR A 149 12.62 -15.07 -4.09
N VAL A 150 13.63 -14.85 -4.93
CA VAL A 150 14.55 -15.87 -5.40
C VAL A 150 15.76 -16.00 -4.48
N SER A 151 16.17 -14.89 -3.85
CA SER A 151 17.17 -14.86 -2.80
C SER A 151 16.89 -13.73 -1.81
N ASP A 152 17.70 -13.57 -0.77
CA ASP A 152 17.55 -12.51 0.22
C ASP A 152 17.64 -11.10 -0.37
N ARG A 153 18.32 -10.94 -1.52
CA ARG A 153 18.52 -9.66 -2.22
C ARG A 153 17.71 -9.52 -3.50
N HIS A 154 17.24 -10.62 -4.08
CA HIS A 154 16.63 -10.63 -5.41
C HIS A 154 15.20 -11.14 -5.42
N ALA A 155 14.33 -10.40 -6.09
CA ALA A 155 12.95 -10.77 -6.33
C ALA A 155 12.61 -10.65 -7.82
N VAL A 156 11.83 -11.58 -8.32
CA VAL A 156 11.22 -11.52 -9.65
C VAL A 156 9.82 -10.95 -9.50
N ILE A 157 9.53 -9.96 -10.35
CA ILE A 157 8.23 -9.31 -10.45
C ILE A 157 7.64 -9.64 -11.80
N LEU A 158 6.40 -10.12 -11.81
CA LEU A 158 5.64 -10.49 -12.99
C LEU A 158 4.35 -9.67 -13.04
N SER A 159 4.16 -8.86 -14.09
CA SER A 159 2.89 -8.15 -14.29
C SER A 159 1.74 -9.15 -14.44
N LEU A 160 0.61 -8.87 -13.79
CA LEU A 160 -0.63 -9.65 -13.93
C LEU A 160 -1.66 -8.94 -14.83
N SER A 161 -1.22 -7.94 -15.60
CA SER A 161 -2.04 -7.38 -16.68
C SER A 161 -2.42 -8.49 -17.66
N ARG A 162 -3.66 -8.48 -18.12
CA ARG A 162 -4.04 -9.20 -19.33
C ARG A 162 -3.65 -8.29 -20.49
N ASP A 163 -2.76 -8.75 -21.35
CA ASP A 163 -2.54 -8.14 -22.66
C ASP A 163 -3.80 -8.27 -23.53
#